data_AF-A0A3M6V303-F1
#
_entry.id   AF-A0A3M6V303-F1
#
_cell.length_a   1.000
_cell.length_b   1.000
_cell.length_c   1.000
_cell.angle_alpha   90.00
_cell.angle_beta   90.00
_cell.angle_gamma   90.00
#
_symmetry.space_group_name_H-M   'P 1'
#
loop_
_entity.id
_entity.type
_entity.pdbx_description
1 polymer ?
#
loop_
_entity_poly.entity_id
_entity_poly.type
_entity_poly.pdbx_seq_one_letter_code
_entity_poly.pdbx_strand_id
1 'polypeptide(L)'
;MCFMLQMKLLYPFLTSSDYFYEPLITFGLDLGKDCTKEKEVGKKLSALHSQVAVFQRPLNFVVMYESSQGRNHTSLASVLRTTSLMVNATVSFIRRQMRQKGILPPEYPVISEAEVNNMTDSYLKNLIQRNLVTLTVTDDVVKRLRNFIILYTLHDVSKQVSPCTYCMTSKKK
;
A
#
# COMPACT_ATOMS: atom_id res chain seq x y z
N MET A 1 -3.39 8.34 9.73
CA MET A 1 -2.06 8.40 9.09
C MET A 1 -1.89 9.78 8.44
N CYS A 2 -0.81 10.50 8.73
CA CYS A 2 -0.62 11.91 8.34
C CYS A 2 0.00 12.11 6.94
N PHE A 3 0.56 11.05 6.33
CA PHE A 3 1.26 11.16 5.03
C PHE A 3 0.32 11.52 3.87
N MET A 4 -0.96 11.16 3.91
CA MET A 4 -1.91 11.48 2.84
C MET A 4 -2.11 12.99 2.69
N LEU A 5 -2.16 13.71 3.82
CA LEU A 5 -2.25 15.17 3.82
C LEU A 5 -0.96 15.78 3.27
N GLN A 6 0.20 15.28 3.70
CA GLN A 6 1.51 15.76 3.22
C GLN A 6 1.69 15.55 1.71
N MET A 7 1.30 14.37 1.18
CA MET A 7 1.33 14.10 -0.26
C MET A 7 0.50 15.11 -1.05
N LYS A 8 -0.73 15.42 -0.60
CA LYS A 8 -1.59 16.40 -1.26
C LYS A 8 -1.03 17.83 -1.20
N LEU A 9 -0.40 18.19 -0.08
CA LEU A 9 0.24 19.51 0.07
C LEU A 9 1.47 19.66 -0.83
N LEU A 10 2.29 18.61 -0.94
CA LEU A 10 3.49 18.62 -1.79
C LEU A 10 3.14 18.48 -3.28
N TYR A 11 2.04 17.79 -3.60
CA TYR A 11 1.61 17.50 -4.96
C TYR A 11 0.13 17.88 -5.16
N PRO A 12 -0.19 19.17 -5.36
CA PRO A 12 -1.58 19.65 -5.45
C PRO A 12 -2.40 19.01 -6.56
N PHE A 13 -1.77 18.53 -7.64
CA PHE A 13 -2.49 17.86 -8.73
C PHE A 13 -3.21 16.58 -8.27
N LEU A 14 -2.79 15.96 -7.15
CA LEU A 14 -3.45 14.76 -6.62
C LEU A 14 -4.87 15.02 -6.12
N THR A 15 -5.29 16.29 -6.01
CA THR A 15 -6.66 16.66 -5.67
C THR A 15 -7.47 17.10 -6.89
N SER A 16 -6.92 17.00 -8.11
CA SER A 16 -7.61 17.46 -9.32
C SER A 16 -8.67 16.48 -9.84
N SER A 17 -8.73 15.26 -9.29
CA SER A 17 -9.63 14.21 -9.77
C SER A 17 -9.90 13.18 -8.69
N ASP A 18 -11.18 12.85 -8.48
CA ASP A 18 -11.60 11.82 -7.52
C ASP A 18 -11.20 10.41 -7.97
N TYR A 19 -10.91 10.23 -9.26
CA TYR A 19 -10.46 8.95 -9.80
C TYR A 19 -9.12 8.49 -9.21
N PHE A 20 -8.26 9.41 -8.74
CA PHE A 20 -6.99 9.03 -8.10
C PHE A 20 -7.17 8.28 -6.77
N TYR A 21 -8.36 8.31 -6.16
CA TYR A 21 -8.65 7.68 -4.88
C TYR A 21 -9.20 6.25 -5.04
N GLU A 22 -9.66 5.86 -6.22
CA GLU A 22 -10.12 4.48 -6.50
C GLU A 22 -9.39 3.89 -7.71
N PRO A 23 -8.05 3.77 -7.66
CA PRO A 23 -7.29 3.22 -8.75
C PRO A 23 -7.58 1.73 -8.89
N LEU A 24 -7.81 1.26 -10.11
CA LEU A 24 -7.92 -0.16 -10.45
C LEU A 24 -6.55 -0.89 -10.41
N ILE A 25 -5.66 -0.49 -9.50
CA ILE A 25 -4.32 -1.07 -9.32
C ILE A 25 -4.34 -1.85 -8.00
N THR A 26 -4.43 -3.18 -8.11
CA THR A 26 -4.58 -4.05 -6.93
C THR A 26 -3.25 -4.54 -6.36
N PHE A 27 -2.11 -4.26 -7.00
CA PHE A 27 -0.80 -4.82 -6.62
C PHE A 27 -0.78 -6.35 -6.55
N GLY A 28 -1.72 -7.02 -7.24
CA GLY A 28 -1.93 -8.47 -7.15
C GLY A 28 -2.66 -8.91 -5.88
N LEU A 29 -3.22 -7.98 -5.09
CA LEU A 29 -4.11 -8.32 -3.99
C LEU A 29 -5.35 -9.05 -4.52
N ASP A 30 -5.57 -10.23 -3.97
CA ASP A 30 -6.84 -10.93 -4.09
C ASP A 30 -7.84 -10.27 -3.14
N LEU A 31 -8.64 -9.33 -3.67
CA LEU A 31 -9.69 -8.62 -2.92
C LEU A 31 -10.78 -9.56 -2.38
N GLY A 32 -10.83 -10.81 -2.84
CA GLY A 32 -11.72 -11.85 -2.30
C GLY A 32 -11.24 -12.45 -0.98
N LYS A 33 -9.94 -12.35 -0.67
CA LYS A 33 -9.34 -12.89 0.56
C LYS A 33 -9.32 -11.85 1.67
N ASP A 34 -10.49 -11.64 2.26
CA ASP A 34 -10.68 -10.73 3.40
C ASP A 34 -10.51 -11.48 4.73
N CYS A 35 -9.46 -11.16 5.48
CA CYS A 35 -9.20 -11.78 6.78
C CYS A 35 -10.35 -11.62 7.80
N THR A 36 -11.25 -10.64 7.61
CA THR A 36 -12.40 -10.42 8.51
C THR A 36 -13.51 -11.44 8.27
N LYS A 37 -13.59 -12.01 7.06
CA LYS A 37 -14.59 -13.01 6.66
C LYS A 37 -14.15 -14.45 6.95
N GLU A 38 -12.85 -14.64 7.18
CA GLU A 38 -12.26 -15.95 7.45
C GLU A 38 -12.53 -16.43 8.89
N LYS A 39 -13.18 -17.60 9.00
CA LYS A 39 -13.44 -18.27 10.29
C LYS A 39 -12.27 -19.13 10.75
N GLU A 40 -11.55 -19.71 9.80
CA GLU A 40 -10.42 -20.60 10.07
C GLU A 40 -9.18 -19.77 10.40
N VAL A 41 -8.55 -20.03 11.56
CA VAL A 41 -7.38 -19.25 12.02
C VAL A 41 -6.24 -19.28 11.00
N GLY A 42 -6.03 -20.42 10.33
CA GLY A 42 -5.01 -20.56 9.30
C GLY A 42 -5.26 -19.65 8.11
N LYS A 43 -6.46 -19.73 7.52
CA LYS A 43 -6.87 -18.88 6.39
C LYS A 43 -6.87 -17.40 6.75
N LYS A 44 -7.32 -17.05 7.95
CA LYS A 44 -7.28 -15.67 8.47
C LYS A 44 -5.87 -15.12 8.55
N LEU A 45 -4.92 -15.91 9.08
CA LEU A 45 -3.51 -15.53 9.15
C LEU A 45 -2.87 -15.40 7.77
N SER A 46 -3.18 -16.32 6.86
CA SER A 46 -2.69 -16.28 5.48
C SER A 46 -3.22 -15.07 4.71
N ALA A 47 -4.53 -14.79 4.79
CA ALA A 47 -5.13 -13.61 4.16
C ALA A 47 -4.51 -12.32 4.72
N LEU A 48 -4.42 -12.20 6.05
CA LEU A 48 -3.79 -11.06 6.71
C LEU A 48 -2.32 -10.89 6.28
N HIS A 49 -1.57 -11.99 6.20
CA HIS A 49 -0.18 -11.98 5.76
C HIS A 49 -0.05 -11.45 4.32
N SER A 50 -0.80 -12.01 3.38
CA SER A 50 -0.77 -11.58 1.97
C SER A 50 -1.17 -10.11 1.81
N GLN A 51 -2.23 -9.68 2.50
CA GLN A 51 -2.73 -8.30 2.43
C GLN A 51 -1.70 -7.26 2.91
N VAL A 52 -0.90 -7.57 3.93
CA VAL A 52 0.11 -6.64 4.45
C VAL A 52 1.45 -6.78 3.74
N ALA A 53 1.87 -8.00 3.42
CA ALA A 53 3.21 -8.28 2.88
C ALA A 53 3.42 -7.74 1.47
N VAL A 54 2.35 -7.61 0.67
CA VAL A 54 2.42 -7.04 -0.68
C VAL A 54 2.99 -5.61 -0.69
N PHE A 55 2.86 -4.86 0.41
CA PHE A 55 3.30 -3.47 0.50
C PHE A 55 4.76 -3.28 0.90
N GLN A 56 5.48 -4.34 1.31
CA GLN A 56 6.88 -4.21 1.75
C GLN A 56 7.79 -3.61 0.67
N ARG A 57 7.66 -4.09 -0.57
CA ARG A 57 8.44 -3.58 -1.71
C ARG A 57 7.89 -2.24 -2.23
N PRO A 58 6.57 -2.06 -2.41
CA PRO A 58 5.95 -0.77 -2.70
C PRO A 58 6.42 0.39 -1.84
N LEU A 59 6.42 0.23 -0.52
CA LEU A 59 6.85 1.29 0.38
C LEU A 59 8.31 1.66 0.22
N ASN A 60 9.18 0.73 -0.17
CA ASN A 60 10.60 1.04 -0.34
C ASN A 60 10.82 2.03 -1.46
N PHE A 61 10.20 1.85 -2.63
CA PHE A 61 10.38 2.81 -3.72
C PHE A 61 9.69 4.15 -3.46
N VAL A 62 8.58 4.18 -2.71
CA VAL A 62 7.97 5.43 -2.25
C VAL A 62 8.96 6.18 -1.33
N VAL A 63 9.53 5.50 -0.34
CA VAL A 63 10.54 6.07 0.56
C VAL A 63 11.75 6.59 -0.22
N MET A 64 12.29 5.81 -1.16
CA MET A 64 13.45 6.23 -1.95
C MET A 64 13.16 7.48 -2.78
N TYR A 65 12.00 7.51 -3.46
CA TYR A 65 11.61 8.66 -4.25
C TYR A 65 11.43 9.91 -3.39
N GLU A 66 10.65 9.86 -2.31
CA GLU A 66 10.42 11.04 -1.46
C GLU A 66 11.70 11.51 -0.76
N SER A 67 12.61 10.58 -0.45
CA SER A 67 13.92 10.93 0.13
C SER A 67 14.82 11.71 -0.84
N SER A 68 14.62 11.57 -2.15
CA SER A 68 15.45 12.24 -3.17
C SER A 68 14.93 13.60 -3.62
N GLN A 69 13.69 13.98 -3.25
CA GLN A 69 13.05 15.23 -3.66
C GLN A 69 13.56 16.49 -2.92
N GLY A 70 14.52 16.33 -2.00
CA GLY A 70 15.14 17.45 -1.28
C GLY A 70 14.45 17.83 0.04
N ARG A 71 14.83 18.98 0.60
CA ARG A 71 14.55 19.34 2.01
C ARG A 71 13.06 19.40 2.35
N ASN A 72 12.22 19.86 1.42
CA ASN A 72 10.77 20.00 1.65
C ASN A 72 10.07 18.64 1.87
N HIS A 73 10.69 17.53 1.46
CA HIS A 73 10.14 16.17 1.59
C HIS A 73 10.65 15.43 2.83
N THR A 74 11.56 16.02 3.61
CA THR A 74 12.19 15.35 4.77
C THR A 74 11.16 14.82 5.78
N SER A 75 10.13 15.60 6.07
CA SER A 75 9.05 15.20 7.00
C SER A 75 8.27 14.01 6.45
N LEU A 76 7.86 14.07 5.18
CA LEU A 76 7.15 12.97 4.50
C LEU A 76 8.02 11.71 4.44
N ALA A 77 9.27 11.83 3.99
CA ALA A 77 10.21 10.72 3.93
C ALA A 77 10.42 10.06 5.30
N SER A 78 10.49 10.84 6.38
CA SER A 78 10.58 10.33 7.75
C SER A 78 9.35 9.50 8.15
N VAL A 79 8.14 10.03 7.93
CA VAL A 79 6.88 9.32 8.21
C VAL A 79 6.76 8.03 7.39
N LEU A 80 7.19 8.06 6.13
CA LEU A 80 7.17 6.90 5.25
C LEU A 80 8.17 5.82 5.67
N ARG A 81 9.37 6.19 6.12
CA ARG A 81 10.34 5.23 6.70
C ARG A 81 9.77 4.54 7.92
N THR A 82 9.17 5.29 8.84
CA THR A 82 8.49 4.72 10.03
C THR A 82 7.35 3.79 9.61
N THR A 83 6.57 4.18 8.61
CA THR A 83 5.48 3.34 8.07
C THR A 83 6.01 2.03 7.49
N SER A 84 7.10 2.07 6.71
CA SER A 84 7.76 0.87 6.16
C SER A 84 8.27 -0.05 7.27
N LEU A 85 8.89 0.50 8.33
CA LEU A 85 9.31 -0.28 9.50
C LEU A 85 8.12 -0.95 10.20
N MET A 86 7.01 -0.24 10.39
CA MET A 86 5.80 -0.79 11.01
C MET A 86 5.19 -1.93 10.18
N VAL A 87 5.14 -1.79 8.85
CA VAL A 87 4.67 -2.86 7.95
C VAL A 87 5.57 -4.08 8.04
N ASN A 88 6.90 -3.91 7.98
CA ASN A 88 7.85 -5.01 8.11
C ASN A 88 7.76 -5.73 9.48
N ALA A 89 7.61 -4.97 10.56
CA ALA A 89 7.40 -5.52 11.90
C ALA A 89 6.09 -6.32 11.98
N THR A 90 5.01 -5.78 11.40
CA THR A 90 3.70 -6.45 11.35
C THR A 90 3.76 -7.76 10.58
N VAL A 91 4.37 -7.78 9.39
CA VAL A 91 4.58 -9.01 8.60
C VAL A 91 5.39 -10.04 9.40
N SER A 92 6.45 -9.60 10.08
CA SER A 92 7.30 -10.48 10.89
C SER A 92 6.53 -11.07 12.07
N PHE A 93 5.68 -10.27 12.73
CA PHE A 93 4.79 -10.73 13.79
C PHE A 93 3.81 -11.78 13.28
N ILE A 94 3.13 -11.53 12.14
CA ILE A 94 2.19 -12.47 11.55
C ILE A 94 2.90 -13.79 11.20
N ARG A 95 4.08 -13.73 10.54
CA ARG A 95 4.89 -14.90 10.22
C ARG A 95 5.25 -15.72 11.47
N ARG A 96 5.56 -15.06 12.59
CA ARG A 96 5.82 -15.74 13.86
C ARG A 96 4.58 -16.49 14.36
N GLN A 97 3.41 -15.87 14.30
CA GLN A 97 2.13 -16.51 14.68
C GLN A 97 1.80 -17.73 13.80
N MET A 98 2.07 -17.62 12.49
CA MET A 98 1.89 -18.73 11.55
C MET A 98 2.81 -19.90 11.88
N ARG A 99 4.10 -19.63 12.11
CA ARG A 99 5.08 -20.67 12.51
C ARG A 99 4.69 -21.38 13.80
N GLN A 100 4.22 -20.65 14.80
CA GLN A 100 3.76 -21.23 16.07
C GLN A 100 2.56 -22.18 15.91
N LYS A 101 1.83 -22.06 14.81
CA LYS A 101 0.68 -22.90 14.47
C LYS A 101 0.99 -23.95 13.39
N GLY A 102 2.26 -24.08 12.97
CA GLY A 102 2.66 -24.99 11.90
C GLY A 102 2.16 -24.58 10.51
N ILE A 103 1.82 -23.31 10.30
CA ILE A 103 1.32 -22.79 9.02
C ILE A 103 2.49 -22.18 8.23
N LEU A 104 2.60 -22.56 6.96
CA LEU A 104 3.54 -21.94 6.03
C LEU A 104 2.98 -20.60 5.53
N PRO A 105 3.78 -19.51 5.51
CA PRO A 105 3.37 -18.26 4.89
C PRO A 105 2.99 -18.49 3.42
N PRO A 106 1.84 -17.97 2.96
CA PRO A 106 1.49 -18.06 1.55
C PRO A 106 2.48 -17.27 0.71
N GLU A 107 2.61 -17.68 -0.54
CA GLU A 107 3.19 -16.82 -1.56
C GLU A 107 2.30 -15.60 -1.76
N TYR A 108 2.93 -14.47 -2.06
CA TYR A 108 2.25 -13.23 -2.37
C TYR A 108 2.97 -12.58 -3.56
N PRO A 109 2.24 -11.83 -4.40
CA PRO A 109 2.83 -11.21 -5.57
C PRO A 109 3.91 -10.20 -5.16
N VAL A 110 5.05 -10.28 -5.83
CA VAL A 110 6.14 -9.33 -5.69
C VAL A 110 6.17 -8.48 -6.94
N ILE A 111 5.74 -7.23 -6.81
CA ILE A 111 5.69 -6.30 -7.94
C ILE A 111 6.93 -5.40 -7.98
N SER A 112 7.51 -5.22 -9.16
CA SER A 112 8.63 -4.31 -9.39
C SER A 112 8.18 -2.86 -9.51
N GLU A 113 9.09 -1.92 -9.28
CA GLU A 113 8.80 -0.48 -9.44
C GLU A 113 8.39 -0.15 -10.88
N ALA A 114 9.05 -0.75 -11.87
CA ALA A 114 8.75 -0.55 -13.28
C ALA A 114 7.33 -1.03 -13.65
N GLU A 115 6.89 -2.17 -13.11
CA GLU A 115 5.53 -2.66 -13.34
C GLU A 115 4.49 -1.70 -12.77
N VAL A 116 4.68 -1.19 -11.55
CA VAL A 116 3.74 -0.21 -10.98
C VAL A 116 3.76 1.11 -11.75
N ASN A 117 4.93 1.57 -12.21
CA ASN A 117 5.03 2.74 -13.08
C ASN A 117 4.21 2.54 -14.36
N ASN A 118 4.36 1.39 -15.03
CA ASN A 118 3.64 1.08 -16.27
C ASN A 118 2.12 1.00 -16.06
N MET A 119 1.67 0.37 -14.97
CA MET A 119 0.24 0.35 -14.61
C MET A 119 -0.29 1.76 -14.34
N THR A 120 0.48 2.58 -13.62
CA THR A 120 0.08 3.95 -13.28
C THR A 120 0.04 4.85 -14.51
N ASP A 121 1.02 4.72 -15.41
CA ASP A 121 1.06 5.43 -16.69
C ASP A 121 -0.14 5.05 -17.57
N SER A 122 -0.41 3.75 -17.71
CA SER A 122 -1.57 3.25 -18.46
C SER A 122 -2.89 3.76 -17.89
N TYR A 123 -3.02 3.74 -16.56
CA TYR A 123 -4.18 4.27 -15.85
C TYR A 123 -4.37 5.76 -16.10
N LEU A 124 -3.32 6.57 -15.94
CA LEU A 124 -3.37 8.01 -16.16
C LEU A 124 -3.72 8.38 -17.61
N LYS A 125 -3.12 7.68 -18.59
CA LYS A 125 -3.45 7.84 -20.02
C LYS A 125 -4.92 7.53 -20.30
N ASN A 126 -5.48 6.51 -19.66
CA ASN A 126 -6.90 6.17 -19.80
C ASN A 126 -7.82 7.29 -19.27
N LEU A 127 -7.49 7.86 -18.10
CA LEU A 127 -8.25 8.97 -17.54
C LEU A 127 -8.22 10.22 -18.43
N ILE A 128 -7.05 10.53 -19.01
CA ILE A 128 -6.89 11.66 -19.93
C ILE A 128 -7.70 11.42 -21.21
N GLN A 129 -7.62 10.22 -21.80
CA GLN A 129 -8.39 9.87 -23.00
C GLN A 129 -9.90 10.02 -22.79
N ARG A 130 -10.38 9.80 -21.56
CA ARG A 130 -11.79 9.96 -21.17
C ARG A 130 -12.14 11.38 -20.71
N ASN A 131 -11.22 12.34 -20.83
CA ASN A 131 -11.37 13.72 -20.33
C ASN A 131 -11.70 13.81 -18.83
N LEU A 132 -11.27 12.83 -18.03
CA LEU A 132 -11.49 12.79 -16.57
C LEU A 132 -10.38 13.51 -15.79
N VAL A 133 -9.26 13.78 -16.45
CA VAL A 133 -8.08 14.46 -15.91
C VAL A 133 -7.47 15.30 -17.02
N THR A 134 -7.11 16.54 -16.70
CA THR A 134 -6.38 17.43 -17.61
C THR A 134 -4.97 17.66 -17.06
N LEU A 135 -4.05 16.73 -17.35
CA LEU A 135 -2.66 16.77 -16.91
C LEU A 135 -1.73 16.34 -18.04
N THR A 136 -0.52 16.90 -18.09
CA THR A 136 0.54 16.40 -18.97
C THR A 136 1.19 15.18 -18.33
N VAL A 137 1.22 14.05 -19.03
CA VAL A 137 1.85 12.82 -18.51
C VAL A 137 3.36 12.95 -18.64
N THR A 138 4.04 13.03 -17.49
CA THR A 138 5.49 12.94 -17.39
C THR A 138 5.87 11.80 -16.45
N ASP A 139 7.10 11.29 -16.55
CA ASP A 139 7.62 10.27 -15.64
C ASP A 139 7.49 10.68 -14.16
N ASP A 140 7.70 11.96 -13.87
CA ASP A 140 7.57 12.53 -12.53
C ASP A 140 6.12 12.52 -12.03
N VAL A 141 5.15 12.90 -12.88
CA VAL A 141 3.71 12.83 -12.55
C VAL A 141 3.29 11.38 -12.29
N VAL A 142 3.75 10.43 -13.12
CA VAL A 142 3.50 9.00 -12.95
C VAL A 142 4.03 8.51 -11.61
N LYS A 143 5.28 8.85 -11.24
CA LYS A 143 5.88 8.45 -9.96
C LYS A 143 5.16 9.03 -8.74
N ARG A 144 4.74 10.29 -8.81
CA ARG A 144 3.98 10.95 -7.73
C ARG A 144 2.59 10.33 -7.55
N LEU A 145 1.88 10.10 -8.65
CA LEU A 145 0.58 9.43 -8.62
C LEU A 145 0.72 7.99 -8.12
N ARG A 146 1.72 7.25 -8.58
CA ARG A 146 2.03 5.89 -8.10
C ARG A 146 2.23 5.88 -6.58
N ASN A 147 3.06 6.79 -6.07
CA ASN A 147 3.31 6.89 -4.63
C ASN A 147 2.02 7.14 -3.86
N PHE A 148 1.19 8.06 -4.37
CA PHE A 148 -0.10 8.35 -3.79
C PHE A 148 -1.02 7.12 -3.76
N ILE A 149 -1.15 6.41 -4.89
CA ILE A 149 -1.97 5.21 -5.01
C ILE A 149 -1.52 4.15 -4.00
N ILE A 150 -0.22 3.87 -3.87
CA ILE A 150 0.30 2.89 -2.90
C ILE A 150 -0.07 3.26 -1.47
N LEU A 151 0.12 4.52 -1.11
CA LEU A 151 -0.14 5.00 0.24
C LEU A 151 -1.63 5.02 0.56
N TYR A 152 -2.46 5.35 -0.42
CA TYR A 152 -3.91 5.30 -0.29
C TYR A 152 -4.40 3.86 -0.12
N THR A 153 -3.98 2.94 -0.98
CA THR A 153 -4.36 1.52 -0.87
C THR A 153 -3.86 0.91 0.43
N LEU A 154 -2.63 1.23 0.87
CA LEU A 154 -2.11 0.77 2.17
C LEU A 154 -2.99 1.26 3.33
N HIS A 155 -3.42 2.52 3.28
CA HIS A 155 -4.29 3.09 4.31
C HIS A 155 -5.63 2.34 4.38
N ASP A 156 -6.23 2.02 3.24
CA ASP A 156 -7.50 1.28 3.20
C ASP A 156 -7.34 -0.17 3.64
N VAL A 157 -6.28 -0.85 3.18
CA VAL A 157 -5.95 -2.19 3.66
C VAL A 157 -5.69 -2.18 5.16
N SER A 158 -4.98 -1.18 5.69
CA SER A 158 -4.73 -1.07 7.14
C SER A 158 -6.03 -0.97 7.94
N LYS A 159 -7.04 -0.25 7.44
CA LYS A 159 -8.37 -0.20 8.05
C LYS A 159 -9.07 -1.55 7.97
N GLN A 160 -9.04 -2.20 6.81
CA GLN A 160 -9.67 -3.50 6.58
C GLN A 160 -9.08 -4.59 7.47
N VAL A 161 -7.75 -4.61 7.62
CA VAL A 161 -7.06 -5.68 8.37
C VAL A 161 -6.95 -5.41 9.87
N SER A 162 -7.19 -4.18 10.31
CA SER A 162 -7.13 -3.79 11.72
C SER A 162 -7.92 -4.74 12.64
N PRO A 163 -9.20 -5.08 12.37
CA PRO A 163 -9.96 -6.03 13.19
C PRO A 163 -9.31 -7.43 13.30
N CYS A 164 -8.58 -7.85 12.26
CA CYS A 164 -7.90 -9.14 12.25
C CYS A 164 -6.69 -9.17 13.19
N THR A 165 -6.04 -8.03 13.41
CA THR A 165 -4.87 -7.91 14.30
C THR A 165 -5.25 -7.90 15.78
N TYR A 166 -6.38 -7.30 16.16
CA TYR A 166 -6.86 -7.25 17.55
C TYR A 166 -7.38 -8.59 18.08
N CYS A 167 -7.95 -9.45 17.22
CA CYS A 167 -8.38 -10.79 17.65
C CYS A 167 -7.23 -11.73 18.04
N MET A 168 -5.97 -11.39 17.75
CA MET A 168 -4.82 -12.27 17.97
C MET A 168 -4.13 -12.07 19.34
N THR A 169 -4.45 -10.99 20.06
CA THR A 169 -3.89 -10.71 21.41
C THR A 169 -4.73 -11.31 22.55
N SER A 170 -5.94 -11.77 22.25
CA SER A 170 -6.89 -12.32 23.21
C SER A 170 -6.79 -13.86 23.31
N LYS A 171 -5.67 -14.39 23.84
CA LYS A 171 -5.63 -15.70 24.53
C LYS A 171 -4.42 -15.77 25.48
N LYS A 172 -4.57 -15.13 26.64
CA LYS A 172 -3.96 -15.57 27.90
C LYS A 172 -5.03 -15.50 28.98
N LYS A 173 -5.71 -16.62 29.21
CA LYS A 173 -6.28 -17.01 30.50
C LYS A 173 -5.95 -18.47 30.69
#